data_AF-Q5FIE8-F1
#
_entry.id   AF-Q5FIE8-F1
#
_cell.length_a   1.000
_cell.length_b   1.000
_cell.length_c   1.000
_cell.angle_alpha   90.00
_cell.angle_beta   90.00
_cell.angle_gamma   90.00
#
_symmetry.space_group_name_H-M   'P 1'
#
loop_
_entity.id
_entity.type
_entity.pdbx_description
1 polymer ?
#
loop_
_entity_poly.entity_id
_entity_poly.type
_entity_poly.pdbx_seq_one_letter_code
_entity_poly.pdbx_strand_id
1 'polypeptide(L)'
;MNDIKINQNHINVGGDLTQNINIGKMGTQLLEQTQIYDCLKLFLDDNISKDNTDTSVLPAKLDCKLVFNHAVKFINIFKNHYLDIMTLGNVIENEFSENSNLIISDLRDQFFDIVPEKSYNSKTGEIVSIDNGYKILKKLHENICMRICNDPRFDSKDLTIEIVRKFVYAFLGYGVENCQILLNPNKVSGDSNDIS
;
A
#
# COMPACT_ATOMS: atom_id res chain seq x y z
N MET A 1 21.66 -49.71 36.44
CA MET A 1 20.31 -49.57 35.86
C MET A 1 19.55 -48.62 36.77
N ASN A 2 19.30 -47.41 36.27
CA ASN A 2 18.46 -46.31 36.79
C ASN A 2 18.69 -45.74 38.20
N ASP A 3 19.45 -44.64 38.26
CA ASP A 3 19.24 -43.57 39.24
C ASP A 3 18.77 -42.31 38.51
N ILE A 4 17.49 -41.97 38.65
CA ILE A 4 16.92 -40.70 38.17
C ILE A 4 17.06 -39.69 39.32
N LYS A 5 18.04 -38.78 39.22
CA LYS A 5 18.06 -37.55 40.01
C LYS A 5 17.41 -36.44 39.19
N ILE A 6 16.23 -36.03 39.63
CA ILE A 6 15.52 -34.84 39.14
C ILE A 6 16.28 -33.63 39.69
N ASN A 7 16.94 -32.87 38.81
CA ASN A 7 17.50 -31.56 39.15
C ASN A 7 16.61 -30.47 38.57
N GLN A 8 16.00 -29.69 39.45
CA GLN A 8 15.22 -28.50 39.12
C GLN A 8 16.17 -27.37 38.75
N ASN A 9 16.29 -27.05 37.46
CA ASN A 9 16.88 -25.79 37.03
C ASN A 9 15.75 -24.81 36.66
N HIS A 10 15.53 -23.86 37.57
CA HIS A 10 14.92 -22.57 37.28
C HIS A 10 15.63 -21.91 36.10
N ILE A 11 14.90 -21.60 35.03
CA ILE A 11 15.35 -20.64 34.02
C ILE A 11 14.18 -19.69 33.76
N ASN A 12 14.30 -18.48 34.31
CA ASN A 12 13.49 -17.35 33.91
C ASN A 12 14.45 -16.29 33.37
N VAL A 13 14.56 -16.17 32.05
CA VAL A 13 15.06 -14.95 31.40
C VAL A 13 14.43 -14.90 30.00
N GLY A 14 13.68 -13.83 29.72
CA GLY A 14 13.19 -13.51 28.39
C GLY A 14 14.34 -13.41 27.38
N GLY A 15 14.10 -13.94 26.18
CA GLY A 15 15.03 -13.89 25.07
C GLY A 15 14.24 -13.89 23.77
N ASP A 16 14.45 -12.83 23.01
CA ASP A 16 14.00 -12.52 21.66
C ASP A 16 13.39 -13.67 20.85
N LEU A 17 12.15 -13.47 20.41
CA LEU A 17 11.59 -14.10 19.21
C LEU A 17 12.22 -13.50 17.95
N THR A 18 13.55 -13.58 17.80
CA THR A 18 14.18 -13.50 16.48
C THR A 18 14.12 -14.87 15.85
N GLN A 19 12.92 -15.29 15.45
CA GLN A 19 12.79 -16.40 14.51
C GLN A 19 13.27 -15.90 13.15
N ASN A 20 14.50 -16.28 12.80
CA ASN A 20 15.05 -16.23 11.45
C ASN A 20 14.12 -17.00 10.49
N ILE A 21 13.20 -16.30 9.85
CA ILE A 21 12.39 -16.86 8.76
C ILE A 21 13.28 -16.86 7.52
N ASN A 22 13.99 -17.96 7.30
CA ASN A 22 14.73 -18.23 6.08
C ASN A 22 13.70 -18.61 4.98
N ILE A 23 13.06 -17.60 4.39
CA ILE A 23 12.15 -17.77 3.25
C ILE A 23 13.00 -18.06 2.00
N GLY A 24 12.71 -19.19 1.36
CA GLY A 24 13.43 -19.71 0.21
C GLY A 24 13.61 -18.69 -0.91
N LYS A 25 14.83 -18.70 -1.47
CA LYS A 25 15.31 -17.91 -2.61
C LYS A 25 14.43 -18.09 -3.85
N MET A 26 13.43 -17.22 -4.00
CA MET A 26 12.91 -16.78 -5.29
C MET A 26 12.30 -15.38 -5.11
N GLY A 27 13.09 -14.32 -5.38
CA GLY A 27 12.60 -12.94 -5.57
C GLY A 27 12.57 -11.98 -4.37
N THR A 28 13.43 -12.14 -3.35
CA THR A 28 13.29 -11.48 -2.03
C THR A 28 14.26 -10.33 -1.76
N GLN A 29 14.77 -9.60 -2.76
CA GLN A 29 15.53 -8.38 -2.46
C GLN A 29 14.56 -7.26 -2.11
N LEU A 30 14.60 -6.77 -0.87
CA LEU A 30 13.88 -5.58 -0.41
C LEU A 30 14.21 -4.39 -1.32
N LEU A 31 13.23 -3.52 -1.59
CA LEU A 31 13.52 -2.26 -2.28
C LEU A 31 14.47 -1.42 -1.42
N GLU A 32 15.51 -0.90 -2.06
CA GLU A 32 16.39 0.08 -1.43
C GLU A 32 15.66 1.43 -1.35
N GLN A 33 15.96 2.22 -0.31
CA GLN A 33 15.35 3.55 -0.14
C GLN A 33 15.61 4.45 -1.36
N THR A 34 16.81 4.36 -1.94
CA THR A 34 17.20 5.07 -3.17
C THR A 34 16.30 4.68 -4.35
N GLN A 35 16.00 3.39 -4.54
CA GLN A 35 15.10 2.92 -5.59
C GLN A 35 13.67 3.45 -5.41
N ILE A 36 13.18 3.48 -4.16
CA ILE A 36 11.88 4.05 -3.83
C ILE A 36 11.86 5.55 -4.14
N TYR A 37 12.89 6.26 -3.71
CA TYR A 37 13.05 7.69 -3.92
C TYR A 37 13.07 8.04 -5.42
N ASP A 38 13.83 7.31 -6.22
CA ASP A 38 13.91 7.51 -7.67
C ASP A 38 12.56 7.21 -8.34
N CYS A 39 11.87 6.14 -7.96
CA CYS A 39 10.51 5.86 -8.45
C CYS A 39 9.53 7.00 -8.10
N LEU A 40 9.58 7.54 -6.89
CA LEU A 40 8.72 8.65 -6.47
C LEU A 40 9.02 9.93 -7.24
N LYS A 41 10.29 10.22 -7.54
CA LYS A 41 10.68 11.35 -8.40
C LYS A 41 10.17 11.22 -9.82
N LEU A 42 10.21 10.02 -10.38
CA LEU A 42 9.67 9.74 -11.72
C LEU A 42 8.14 9.77 -11.73
N PHE A 43 7.52 9.40 -10.61
CA PHE A 43 6.08 9.49 -10.45
C PHE A 43 5.61 10.95 -10.38
N LEU A 44 6.31 11.79 -9.61
CA LEU A 44 5.99 13.21 -9.49
C LEU A 44 6.30 13.93 -10.81
N ASP A 45 5.27 14.58 -11.34
CA ASP A 45 5.39 15.51 -12.47
C ASP A 45 5.69 16.91 -11.91
N ASP A 46 6.44 17.72 -12.64
CA ASP A 46 6.79 19.09 -12.21
C ASP A 46 5.56 20.02 -12.16
N ASN A 47 4.41 19.57 -12.69
CA ASN A 47 3.19 20.36 -12.87
C ASN A 47 2.04 20.04 -11.88
N ILE A 48 2.29 19.29 -10.80
CA ILE A 48 1.21 18.90 -9.88
C ILE A 48 0.77 20.10 -9.02
N SER A 49 -0.50 20.49 -9.13
CA SER A 49 -1.10 21.52 -8.28
C SER A 49 -1.33 21.00 -6.86
N LYS A 50 -1.01 21.84 -5.86
CA LYS A 50 -1.27 21.54 -4.44
C LYS A 50 -2.76 21.43 -4.19
N ASP A 51 -3.25 20.21 -3.98
CA ASP A 51 -4.53 19.98 -3.33
C ASP A 51 -4.31 19.55 -1.87
N ASN A 52 -5.11 20.09 -0.97
CA ASN A 52 -5.08 19.80 0.45
C ASN A 52 -6.20 18.80 0.77
N THR A 53 -6.01 17.55 0.39
CA THR A 53 -6.94 16.48 0.80
C THR A 53 -6.75 16.14 2.28
N ASP A 54 -7.84 16.25 3.05
CA ASP A 54 -7.90 15.85 4.45
C ASP A 54 -7.74 14.33 4.60
N THR A 55 -6.71 13.90 5.32
CA THR A 55 -6.32 12.50 5.56
C THR A 55 -6.87 11.95 6.89
N SER A 56 -7.77 12.66 7.59
CA SER A 56 -8.25 12.37 8.96
C SER A 56 -9.13 11.10 9.15
N VAL A 57 -9.11 10.14 8.22
CA VAL A 57 -9.96 8.95 8.31
C VAL A 57 -9.19 7.78 8.92
N LEU A 58 -9.70 7.23 10.02
CA LEU A 58 -9.12 6.04 10.63
C LEU A 58 -9.08 4.86 9.64
N PRO A 59 -7.90 4.24 9.44
CA PRO A 59 -7.76 3.19 8.46
C PRO A 59 -8.46 1.90 8.91
N ALA A 60 -9.22 1.29 7.99
CA ALA A 60 -9.68 -0.08 8.18
C ALA A 60 -8.49 -1.05 8.03
N LYS A 61 -8.52 -2.19 8.73
CA LYS A 61 -7.52 -3.25 8.52
C LYS A 61 -7.44 -3.59 7.03
N LEU A 62 -6.22 -3.60 6.49
CA LEU A 62 -5.92 -3.80 5.06
C LEU A 62 -6.71 -4.97 4.45
N ASP A 63 -6.66 -6.14 5.10
CA ASP A 63 -7.37 -7.35 4.66
C ASP A 63 -8.90 -7.14 4.61
N CYS A 64 -9.49 -6.50 5.62
CA CYS A 64 -10.93 -6.23 5.66
C CYS A 64 -11.35 -5.30 4.51
N LYS A 65 -10.53 -4.28 4.23
CA LYS A 65 -10.77 -3.34 3.14
C LYS A 65 -10.67 -4.03 1.77
N LEU A 66 -9.69 -4.91 1.58
CA LEU A 66 -9.54 -5.68 0.35
C LEU A 66 -10.69 -6.67 0.13
N VAL A 67 -11.17 -7.34 1.19
CA VAL A 67 -12.35 -8.21 1.10
C VAL A 67 -13.59 -7.39 0.72
N PHE A 68 -13.83 -6.27 1.41
CA PHE A 68 -14.97 -5.39 1.17
C PHE A 68 -15.04 -4.91 -0.29
N ASN A 69 -13.89 -4.59 -0.89
CA ASN A 69 -13.78 -4.09 -2.25
C ASN A 69 -13.57 -5.21 -3.30
N HIS A 70 -13.83 -6.48 -2.98
CA HIS A 70 -13.64 -7.61 -3.91
C HIS A 70 -12.23 -7.73 -4.51
N ALA A 71 -11.20 -7.39 -3.72
CA ALA A 71 -9.79 -7.36 -4.12
C ALA A 71 -8.94 -8.44 -3.42
N VAL A 72 -9.52 -9.59 -3.08
CA VAL A 72 -8.90 -10.63 -2.22
C VAL A 72 -7.52 -11.11 -2.66
N LYS A 73 -7.21 -11.10 -3.96
CA LYS A 73 -5.87 -11.49 -4.46
C LYS A 73 -4.77 -10.55 -3.98
N PHE A 74 -5.10 -9.27 -3.77
CA PHE A 74 -4.13 -8.28 -3.30
C PHE A 74 -3.73 -8.48 -1.83
N ILE A 75 -4.46 -9.28 -1.06
CA ILE A 75 -4.06 -9.63 0.31
C ILE A 75 -2.69 -10.31 0.30
N ASN A 76 -2.52 -11.33 -0.54
CA ASN A 76 -1.26 -12.06 -0.63
C ASN A 76 -0.17 -11.23 -1.32
N ILE A 77 -0.54 -10.42 -2.31
CA ILE A 77 0.40 -9.51 -2.99
C ILE A 77 0.98 -8.52 -1.97
N PHE A 78 0.15 -7.83 -1.19
CA PHE A 78 0.62 -6.86 -0.21
C PHE A 78 1.36 -7.52 0.96
N LYS A 79 0.96 -8.73 1.40
CA LYS A 79 1.75 -9.51 2.37
C LYS A 79 3.16 -9.79 1.86
N ASN A 80 3.32 -10.11 0.57
CA ASN A 80 4.64 -10.32 -0.04
C ASN A 80 5.47 -9.03 -0.15
N HIS A 81 4.81 -7.86 -0.15
CA HIS A 81 5.43 -6.54 -0.28
C HIS A 81 5.41 -5.72 1.01
N TYR A 82 5.06 -6.33 2.15
CA TYR A 82 4.80 -5.60 3.40
C TYR A 82 5.99 -4.75 3.86
N LEU A 83 7.21 -5.30 3.80
CA LEU A 83 8.42 -4.55 4.18
C LEU A 83 8.69 -3.39 3.22
N ASP A 84 8.38 -3.55 1.93
CA ASP A 84 8.50 -2.47 0.95
C ASP A 84 7.47 -1.37 1.20
N ILE A 85 6.22 -1.73 1.58
CA ILE A 85 5.16 -0.77 1.98
C ILE A 85 5.62 0.07 3.17
N MET A 86 6.17 -0.57 4.21
CA MET A 86 6.67 0.11 5.40
C MET A 86 7.84 1.04 5.07
N THR A 87 8.77 0.58 4.22
CA THR A 87 9.92 1.39 3.80
C THR A 87 9.49 2.59 2.96
N LEU A 88 8.50 2.40 2.08
CA LEU A 88 7.91 3.48 1.30
C LEU A 88 7.26 4.54 2.19
N GLY A 89 6.47 4.12 3.18
CA GLY A 89 5.87 5.05 4.14
C GLY A 89 6.93 5.91 4.83
N ASN A 90 8.02 5.28 5.27
CA ASN A 90 9.15 6.00 5.87
C ASN A 90 9.82 6.99 4.91
N VAL A 91 10.00 6.64 3.64
CA VAL A 91 10.57 7.56 2.63
C VAL A 91 9.62 8.73 2.35
N ILE A 92 8.32 8.48 2.23
CA ILE A 92 7.31 9.54 2.02
C ILE A 92 7.31 10.51 3.20
N GLU A 93 7.30 10.00 4.43
CA GLU A 93 7.20 10.81 5.65
C GLU A 93 8.48 11.60 5.94
N ASN A 94 9.66 11.07 5.64
CA ASN A 94 10.93 11.71 6.01
C ASN A 94 11.62 12.43 4.87
N GLU A 95 11.59 11.88 3.64
CA GLU A 95 12.33 12.43 2.50
C GLU A 95 11.44 13.25 1.55
N PHE A 96 10.13 12.98 1.54
CA PHE A 96 9.14 13.71 0.74
C PHE A 96 8.08 14.40 1.61
N SER A 97 8.38 14.73 2.87
CA SER A 97 7.41 15.33 3.80
C SER A 97 6.66 16.53 3.20
N GLU A 98 7.37 17.42 2.49
CA GLU A 98 6.82 18.60 1.80
C GLU A 98 5.95 18.26 0.58
N ASN A 99 6.14 17.09 -0.03
CA ASN A 99 5.46 16.62 -1.23
C ASN A 99 4.51 15.44 -0.97
N SER A 100 4.39 14.98 0.27
CA SER A 100 3.59 13.82 0.67
C SER A 100 2.14 13.95 0.23
N ASN A 101 1.55 15.13 0.42
CA ASN A 101 0.19 15.43 -0.05
C ASN A 101 0.05 15.33 -1.57
N LEU A 102 1.06 15.76 -2.34
CA LEU A 102 1.03 15.70 -3.81
C LEU A 102 1.10 14.25 -4.31
N ILE A 103 1.95 13.44 -3.69
CA ILE A 103 2.07 12.01 -4.00
C ILE A 103 0.73 11.32 -3.78
N ILE A 104 0.07 11.65 -2.66
CA ILE A 104 -1.18 11.01 -2.25
C ILE A 104 -2.38 11.50 -3.05
N SER A 105 -2.45 12.80 -3.35
CA SER A 105 -3.52 13.37 -4.18
C SER A 105 -3.47 12.79 -5.59
N ASP A 106 -2.28 12.74 -6.22
CA ASP A 106 -2.15 12.20 -7.58
C ASP A 106 -2.52 10.71 -7.66
N LEU A 107 -2.13 9.89 -6.66
CA LEU A 107 -2.57 8.50 -6.57
C LEU A 107 -4.10 8.39 -6.45
N ARG A 108 -4.71 9.29 -5.68
CA ARG A 108 -6.16 9.32 -5.46
C ARG A 108 -6.92 9.78 -6.70
N ASP A 109 -6.40 10.75 -7.43
CA ASP A 109 -6.98 11.23 -8.68
C ASP A 109 -6.96 10.14 -9.75
N GLN A 110 -5.81 9.45 -9.91
CA GLN A 110 -5.72 8.29 -10.79
C GLN A 110 -6.69 7.17 -10.40
N PHE A 111 -6.98 7.02 -9.11
CA PHE A 111 -7.99 6.09 -8.64
C PHE A 111 -9.39 6.52 -9.09
N PHE A 112 -9.76 7.80 -8.90
CA PHE A 112 -11.05 8.33 -9.34
C PHE A 112 -11.24 8.22 -10.85
N ASP A 113 -10.21 8.46 -11.65
CA ASP A 113 -10.26 8.31 -13.11
C ASP A 113 -10.57 6.87 -13.58
N ILE A 114 -10.23 5.87 -12.76
CA ILE A 114 -10.43 4.46 -13.10
C ILE A 114 -11.77 3.93 -12.57
N VAL A 115 -12.30 4.52 -11.49
CA VAL A 115 -13.58 4.09 -10.90
C VAL A 115 -14.71 4.39 -11.89
N PRO A 116 -15.55 3.39 -12.26
CA PRO A 116 -16.64 3.64 -13.18
C PRO A 116 -17.66 4.64 -12.64
N GLU A 117 -18.20 5.52 -13.49
CA GLU A 117 -19.23 6.51 -13.09
C GLU A 117 -20.42 5.89 -12.32
N LYS A 118 -20.83 4.66 -12.68
CA LYS A 118 -21.91 3.93 -12.02
C LYS A 118 -21.65 3.60 -10.54
N SER A 119 -20.41 3.69 -10.08
CA SER A 119 -19.99 3.48 -8.69
C SER A 119 -20.23 4.71 -7.81
N TYR A 120 -20.59 5.85 -8.40
CA TYR A 120 -20.81 7.10 -7.72
C TYR A 120 -22.29 7.36 -7.44
N ASN A 121 -22.56 8.01 -6.32
CA ASN A 121 -23.84 8.65 -6.05
C ASN A 121 -23.90 9.95 -6.85
N SER A 122 -24.82 10.03 -7.81
CA SER A 122 -24.96 11.19 -8.70
C SER A 122 -25.35 12.50 -8.00
N LYS A 123 -25.79 12.46 -6.74
CA LYS A 123 -26.13 13.64 -5.94
C LYS A 123 -24.98 14.15 -5.08
N THR A 124 -24.19 13.25 -4.50
CA THR A 124 -23.11 13.61 -3.57
C THR A 124 -21.73 13.58 -4.21
N GLY A 125 -21.57 12.91 -5.35
CA GLY A 125 -20.27 12.70 -5.98
C GLY A 125 -19.39 11.68 -5.23
N GLU A 126 -19.94 10.99 -4.24
CA GLU A 126 -19.21 10.00 -3.45
C GLU A 126 -19.30 8.61 -4.09
N ILE A 127 -18.22 7.83 -3.96
CA ILE A 127 -18.24 6.42 -4.32
C ILE A 127 -19.10 5.67 -3.31
N VAL A 128 -20.12 4.96 -3.78
CA VAL A 128 -21.03 4.15 -2.95
C VAL A 128 -20.83 2.65 -3.11
N SER A 129 -20.25 2.21 -4.23
CA SER A 129 -19.96 0.79 -4.44
C SER A 129 -18.73 0.56 -5.31
N ILE A 130 -17.96 -0.49 -5.00
CA ILE A 130 -16.86 -0.97 -5.84
C ILE A 130 -17.08 -2.45 -6.09
N ASP A 131 -17.59 -2.80 -7.27
CA ASP A 131 -17.92 -4.19 -7.63
C ASP A 131 -16.67 -5.06 -7.86
N ASN A 132 -15.54 -4.43 -8.23
CA ASN A 132 -14.31 -5.15 -8.59
C ASN A 132 -13.06 -4.32 -8.33
N GLY A 133 -12.70 -4.20 -7.05
CA GLY A 133 -11.47 -3.52 -6.62
C GLY A 133 -10.20 -4.20 -7.14
N TYR A 134 -10.23 -5.52 -7.41
CA TYR A 134 -9.11 -6.20 -8.07
C TYR A 134 -8.78 -5.59 -9.43
N LYS A 135 -9.79 -5.35 -10.28
CA LYS A 135 -9.59 -4.75 -11.61
C LYS A 135 -9.09 -3.31 -11.50
N ILE A 136 -9.60 -2.54 -10.55
CA ILE A 136 -9.18 -1.16 -10.31
C ILE A 136 -7.71 -1.13 -9.87
N LEU A 137 -7.33 -1.89 -8.84
CA LEU A 137 -5.96 -1.94 -8.36
C LEU A 137 -4.98 -2.46 -9.44
N LYS A 138 -5.40 -3.43 -10.26
CA LYS A 138 -4.58 -3.89 -11.39
C LYS A 138 -4.38 -2.79 -12.43
N LYS A 139 -5.43 -2.03 -12.74
CA LYS A 139 -5.36 -0.94 -13.71
C LYS A 139 -4.50 0.23 -13.21
N LEU A 140 -4.63 0.56 -11.92
CA LEU A 140 -3.73 1.50 -11.25
C LEU A 140 -2.28 1.04 -11.33
N HIS A 141 -2.02 -0.24 -11.04
CA HIS A 141 -0.68 -0.81 -11.12
C HIS A 141 -0.07 -0.63 -12.51
N GLU A 142 -0.83 -0.99 -13.56
CA GLU A 142 -0.41 -0.85 -14.96
C GLU A 142 -0.16 0.62 -15.34
N ASN A 143 -1.09 1.53 -14.98
CA ASN A 143 -0.98 2.95 -15.31
C ASN A 143 0.25 3.61 -14.67
N ILE A 144 0.48 3.36 -13.38
CA ILE A 144 1.62 3.94 -12.64
C ILE A 144 2.94 3.36 -13.16
N CYS A 145 3.00 2.04 -13.44
CA CYS A 145 4.18 1.45 -14.06
C CYS A 145 4.49 2.10 -15.42
N MET A 146 3.48 2.29 -16.27
CA MET A 146 3.66 2.94 -17.57
C MET A 146 4.12 4.39 -17.41
N ARG A 147 3.56 5.14 -16.46
CA ARG A 147 3.98 6.52 -16.18
C ARG A 147 5.46 6.59 -15.86
N ILE A 148 5.94 5.78 -14.92
CA ILE A 148 7.34 5.76 -14.50
C ILE A 148 8.25 5.29 -15.64
N CYS A 149 7.93 4.18 -16.29
CA CYS A 149 8.79 3.60 -17.33
C CYS A 149 8.84 4.43 -18.62
N ASN A 150 7.84 5.28 -18.88
CA ASN A 150 7.81 6.16 -20.05
C ASN A 150 8.34 7.57 -19.76
N ASP A 151 8.71 7.88 -18.51
CA ASP A 151 9.32 9.15 -18.16
C ASP A 151 10.68 9.29 -18.87
N PRO A 152 10.97 10.42 -19.55
CA PRO A 152 12.27 10.61 -20.23
C PRO A 152 13.50 10.51 -19.33
N ARG A 153 13.34 10.68 -18.01
CA ARG A 153 14.39 10.59 -16.99
C ARG A 153 14.62 9.14 -16.54
N PHE A 154 13.76 8.20 -16.92
CA PHE A 154 13.90 6.79 -16.55
C PHE A 154 15.11 6.14 -17.25
N ASP A 155 16.05 5.61 -16.45
CA ASP A 155 17.15 4.78 -16.94
C ASP A 155 17.02 3.34 -16.44
N SER A 156 16.75 2.43 -17.37
CA SER A 156 16.63 0.99 -17.11
C SER A 156 17.91 0.32 -16.57
N LYS A 157 19.06 0.99 -16.65
CA LYS A 157 20.33 0.51 -16.06
C LYS A 157 20.36 0.66 -14.55
N ASP A 158 19.77 1.75 -14.06
CA ASP A 158 19.76 2.09 -12.63
C ASP A 158 18.46 1.60 -11.96
N LEU A 159 17.35 1.59 -12.71
CA LEU A 159 16.03 1.21 -12.22
C LEU A 159 15.37 0.20 -13.17
N THR A 160 15.40 -1.09 -12.82
CA THR A 160 14.79 -2.13 -13.67
C THR A 160 13.27 -2.12 -13.63
N ILE A 161 12.64 -2.69 -14.66
CA ILE A 161 11.17 -2.81 -14.74
C ILE A 161 10.61 -3.61 -13.56
N GLU A 162 11.32 -4.64 -13.10
CA GLU A 162 10.94 -5.45 -11.94
C GLU A 162 10.92 -4.61 -10.66
N ILE A 163 11.90 -3.72 -10.48
CA ILE A 163 11.96 -2.78 -9.37
C ILE A 163 10.76 -1.83 -9.42
N VAL A 164 10.47 -1.25 -10.59
CA VAL A 164 9.29 -0.37 -10.76
C VAL A 164 8.00 -1.13 -10.42
N ARG A 165 7.80 -2.33 -10.98
CA ARG A 165 6.59 -3.13 -10.70
C ARG A 165 6.42 -3.44 -9.22
N LYS A 166 7.54 -3.72 -8.53
CA LYS A 166 7.59 -4.00 -7.11
C LYS A 166 7.27 -2.74 -6.29
N PHE A 167 7.87 -1.60 -6.64
CA PHE A 167 7.56 -0.29 -6.07
C PHE A 167 6.07 0.02 -6.19
N VAL A 168 5.47 -0.16 -7.36
CA VAL A 168 4.05 0.16 -7.55
C VAL A 168 3.15 -0.73 -6.69
N TYR A 169 3.49 -2.00 -6.44
CA TYR A 169 2.74 -2.80 -5.46
C TYR A 169 2.84 -2.24 -4.04
N ALA A 170 4.02 -1.81 -3.62
CA ALA A 170 4.21 -1.16 -2.33
C ALA A 170 3.41 0.15 -2.24
N PHE A 171 3.41 0.94 -3.31
CA PHE A 171 2.70 2.21 -3.37
C PHE A 171 1.18 2.06 -3.30
N LEU A 172 0.62 1.08 -4.01
CA LEU A 172 -0.80 0.75 -3.87
C LEU A 172 -1.13 0.22 -2.48
N GLY A 173 -0.26 -0.61 -1.89
CA GLY A 173 -0.41 -1.08 -0.52
C GLY A 173 -0.51 0.08 0.48
N TYR A 174 0.43 1.02 0.40
CA TYR A 174 0.44 2.24 1.20
C TYR A 174 -0.83 3.07 1.01
N GLY A 175 -1.30 3.26 -0.23
CA GLY A 175 -2.54 3.98 -0.51
C GLY A 175 -3.80 3.30 0.04
N VAL A 176 -3.85 1.97 0.02
CA VAL A 176 -4.98 1.22 0.60
C VAL A 176 -4.95 1.33 2.13
N GLU A 177 -3.79 1.15 2.76
CA GLU A 177 -3.58 1.27 4.22
C GLU A 177 -3.98 2.66 4.72
N ASN A 178 -3.52 3.74 4.08
CA ASN A 178 -3.84 5.12 4.49
C ASN A 178 -5.23 5.61 4.08
N CYS A 179 -6.09 4.71 3.61
CA CYS A 179 -7.47 5.01 3.22
C CYS A 179 -7.69 5.99 2.08
N GLN A 180 -6.73 6.07 1.15
CA GLN A 180 -6.75 7.02 0.04
C GLN A 180 -7.37 6.44 -1.23
N ILE A 181 -7.28 5.12 -1.41
CA ILE A 181 -7.90 4.40 -2.54
C ILE A 181 -8.74 3.23 -2.04
N LEU A 182 -9.79 2.83 -2.79
CA LEU A 182 -10.84 1.88 -2.40
C LEU A 182 -11.72 2.36 -1.23
N LEU A 183 -12.95 1.84 -1.15
CA LEU A 183 -13.91 2.21 -0.10
C LEU A 183 -13.42 1.78 1.28
N ASN A 184 -13.54 2.68 2.26
CA ASN A 184 -13.32 2.34 3.66
C ASN A 184 -14.64 1.80 4.25
N PRO A 185 -14.69 0.51 4.65
CA PRO A 185 -15.92 -0.06 5.21
C PRO A 185 -16.40 0.67 6.46
N ASN A 186 -15.50 1.30 7.24
CA ASN A 186 -15.85 2.05 8.44
C ASN A 186 -16.61 3.36 8.14
N LYS A 187 -16.47 3.91 6.92
CA LYS A 187 -17.27 5.07 6.49
C LYS A 187 -18.68 4.66 6.07
N VAL A 188 -18.79 3.56 5.34
CA VAL A 188 -20.07 3.10 4.77
C VAL A 188 -21.02 2.59 5.86
N SER A 189 -20.50 1.99 6.94
CA SER A 189 -21.32 1.52 8.06
C SER A 189 -21.72 2.62 9.05
N GLY A 190 -21.13 3.82 8.97
CA GLY A 190 -21.39 4.96 9.86
C GLY A 190 -22.77 5.60 9.70
N ASP A 191 -23.43 5.42 8.56
CA ASP A 191 -24.76 6.00 8.30
C ASP A 191 -25.93 5.13 8.79
N SER A 192 -25.65 4.02 9.50
CA SER A 192 -26.67 3.04 9.91
C SER A 192 -27.25 3.27 11.32
N ASN A 193 -26.74 4.22 12.10
CA ASN A 193 -27.05 4.33 13.53
C ASN A 193 -27.76 5.62 13.98
N ASP A 194 -28.15 6.52 13.07
CA ASP A 194 -28.92 7.73 13.41
C ASP A 194 -30.34 7.71 12.84
N ILE A 195 -31.10 6.62 13.05
CA ILE A 195 -32.57 6.67 13.10
C ILE A 195 -33.05 5.69 14.17
N SER A 196 -33.27 6.18 15.39
CA SER A 196 -34.17 5.61 16.39
C SER A 196 -34.67 6.72 17.31
#